data_AF-A0A350D290-F1
#
_entry.id   AF-A0A350D290-F1
#
_cell.length_a   1.000
_cell.length_b   1.000
_cell.length_c   1.000
_cell.angle_alpha   90.00
_cell.angle_beta   90.00
_cell.angle_gamma   90.00
#
_symmetry.space_group_name_H-M   'P 1'
#
loop_
_entity.id
_entity.type
_entity.pdbx_description
1 polymer ?
#
loop_
_entity_poly.entity_id
_entity_poly.type
_entity_poly.pdbx_seq_one_letter_code
_entity_poly.pdbx_strand_id
1 'polypeptide(L)'
;MFQKMGIVKPYNSTSPAKGRYDVTKKPEDMYVFKVPSLRNVERTAPYFHDGQVWSLEEAVRIMADIQLGVQLKDDEVRAIVAFLKSLNGEIPKHALTLPVLPPSTEKTPKPSFD
;
A
#
# COMPACT_ATOMS: atom_id res chain seq x y z
N MET A 1 -0.49 2.10 -13.74
CA MET A 1 -1.95 1.96 -13.91
C MET A 1 -2.65 2.59 -12.71
N PHE A 2 -3.78 3.25 -12.92
CA PHE A 2 -4.64 3.81 -11.88
C PHE A 2 -6.00 3.12 -11.96
N GLN A 3 -6.63 2.84 -10.82
CA GLN A 3 -7.94 2.22 -10.79
C GLN A 3 -8.78 2.72 -9.62
N LYS A 4 -10.10 2.73 -9.80
CA LYS A 4 -11.05 3.04 -8.73
C LYS A 4 -10.97 2.01 -7.61
N MET A 5 -10.87 2.47 -6.36
CA MET A 5 -11.00 1.60 -5.19
C MET A 5 -12.49 1.42 -4.88
N GLY A 6 -13.00 0.19 -4.99
CA GLY A 6 -14.42 -0.11 -4.83
C GLY A 6 -15.23 0.12 -6.12
N ILE A 7 -14.97 -0.71 -7.14
CA ILE A 7 -15.70 -0.68 -8.42
C ILE A 7 -17.14 -1.17 -8.25
N VAL A 8 -17.34 -2.26 -7.52
CA VAL A 8 -18.65 -2.90 -7.30
C VAL A 8 -19.32 -2.37 -6.04
N LYS A 9 -18.55 -2.19 -4.95
CA LYS A 9 -19.01 -1.64 -3.68
C LYS A 9 -18.04 -0.56 -3.20
N PRO A 10 -18.50 0.50 -2.52
CA PRO A 10 -17.60 1.51 -2.00
C PRO A 10 -16.69 0.93 -0.90
N TYR A 11 -15.43 1.35 -0.90
CA TYR A 11 -14.53 1.10 0.23
C TYR A 11 -14.82 2.09 1.36
N ASN A 12 -15.03 1.60 2.57
CA ASN A 12 -15.27 2.45 3.74
C ASN A 12 -13.92 2.87 4.35
N SER A 13 -13.37 3.98 3.86
CA SER A 13 -12.10 4.55 4.31
C SER A 13 -12.29 5.52 5.47
N THR A 14 -11.34 5.58 6.41
CA THR A 14 -11.26 6.70 7.38
C THR A 14 -10.39 7.85 6.91
N SER A 15 -9.68 7.69 5.79
CA SER A 15 -8.87 8.76 5.23
C SER A 15 -9.71 9.75 4.43
N PRO A 16 -9.48 11.07 4.54
CA PRO A 16 -10.16 12.05 3.69
C PRO A 16 -9.63 12.08 2.24
N ALA A 17 -8.63 11.23 1.90
CA ALA A 17 -8.00 11.22 0.59
C ALA A 17 -8.98 10.85 -0.54
N LYS A 18 -9.00 11.65 -1.61
CA LYS A 18 -9.87 11.42 -2.77
C LYS A 18 -9.12 10.79 -3.95
N GLY A 19 -7.86 10.40 -3.72
CA GLY A 19 -7.02 9.75 -4.72
C GLY A 19 -6.58 10.72 -5.81
N ARG A 20 -6.65 10.28 -7.07
CA ARG A 20 -6.18 11.02 -8.24
C ARG A 20 -6.93 12.34 -8.45
N TYR A 21 -8.17 12.44 -7.99
CA TYR A 21 -8.93 13.68 -7.95
C TYR A 21 -8.17 14.82 -7.27
N ASP A 22 -7.43 14.54 -6.18
CA ASP A 22 -6.72 15.59 -5.45
C ASP A 22 -5.66 16.30 -6.32
N VAL A 23 -5.21 15.64 -7.39
CA VAL A 23 -4.31 16.19 -8.41
C VAL A 23 -5.09 16.75 -9.61
N THR A 24 -5.98 15.97 -10.20
CA THR A 24 -6.59 16.32 -11.51
C THR A 24 -7.82 17.22 -11.41
N LYS A 25 -8.48 17.24 -10.24
CA LYS A 25 -9.77 17.90 -9.97
C LYS A 25 -10.94 17.42 -10.85
N LYS A 26 -10.77 16.32 -11.58
CA LYS A 26 -11.78 15.73 -12.46
C LYS A 26 -12.67 14.77 -11.67
N PRO A 27 -14.00 14.97 -11.59
CA PRO A 27 -14.88 14.12 -10.79
C PRO A 27 -14.77 12.62 -11.06
N GLU A 28 -14.47 12.23 -12.30
CA GLU A 28 -14.26 10.84 -12.71
C GLU A 28 -13.01 10.17 -12.08
N ASP A 29 -12.05 10.95 -11.59
CA ASP A 29 -10.84 10.47 -10.90
C ASP A 29 -11.05 10.33 -9.38
N MET A 30 -12.28 10.53 -8.88
CA MET A 30 -12.58 10.41 -7.45
C MET A 30 -12.46 8.96 -6.98
N TYR A 31 -11.68 8.76 -5.93
CA TYR A 31 -11.32 7.45 -5.36
C TYR A 31 -10.56 6.53 -6.34
N VAL A 32 -9.93 7.12 -7.36
CA VAL A 32 -9.00 6.42 -8.25
C VAL A 32 -7.60 6.51 -7.65
N PHE A 33 -6.98 5.37 -7.38
CA PHE A 33 -5.64 5.29 -6.79
C PHE A 33 -4.67 4.59 -7.74
N LYS A 34 -3.38 4.86 -7.56
CA LYS A 34 -2.33 4.09 -8.24
C LYS A 34 -2.39 2.66 -7.70
N VAL A 35 -2.51 1.67 -8.58
CA VAL A 35 -2.46 0.26 -8.16
C VAL A 35 -1.08 -0.01 -7.53
N PRO A 36 -1.00 -0.47 -6.27
CA PRO A 36 0.27 -0.74 -5.62
C PRO A 36 0.94 -1.99 -6.20
N SER A 37 2.26 -2.09 -6.07
CA SER A 37 2.95 -3.36 -6.28
C SER A 37 2.60 -4.30 -5.13
N LEU A 38 2.47 -5.60 -5.43
CA LEU A 38 2.28 -6.64 -4.42
C LEU A 38 3.59 -7.37 -4.07
N ARG A 39 4.73 -6.98 -4.65
CA ARG A 39 6.03 -7.49 -4.21
C ARG A 39 6.29 -7.05 -2.77
N ASN A 40 6.70 -7.99 -1.92
CA ASN A 40 6.93 -7.81 -0.49
C ASN A 40 5.67 -7.44 0.32
N VAL A 41 4.45 -7.67 -0.19
CA VAL A 41 3.21 -7.23 0.47
C VAL A 41 3.02 -7.83 1.87
N GLU A 42 3.52 -9.04 2.12
CA GLU A 42 3.48 -9.64 3.46
C GLU A 42 4.18 -8.76 4.52
N ARG A 43 5.21 -8.00 4.13
CA ARG A 43 6.07 -7.23 5.03
C ARG A 43 5.66 -5.77 5.18
N THR A 44 4.52 -5.36 4.63
CA THR A 44 4.10 -3.95 4.56
C THR A 44 2.71 -3.72 5.13
N ALA A 45 2.30 -4.50 6.12
CA ALA A 45 1.11 -4.19 6.90
C ALA A 45 1.31 -2.86 7.66
N PRO A 46 0.22 -2.11 7.94
CA PRO A 46 -1.16 -2.36 7.53
C PRO A 46 -1.43 -2.00 6.06
N TYR A 47 -2.53 -2.52 5.52
CA TYR A 47 -2.90 -2.48 4.11
C TYR A 47 -3.85 -1.32 3.77
N PHE A 48 -3.97 -1.07 2.46
CA PHE A 48 -4.69 0.05 1.85
C PHE A 48 -4.09 1.43 2.15
N HIS A 49 -4.67 2.47 1.57
CA HIS A 49 -4.11 3.84 1.60
C HIS A 49 -4.33 4.55 2.94
N ASP A 50 -5.28 4.06 3.73
CA ASP A 50 -5.65 4.52 5.05
C ASP A 50 -5.05 3.66 6.18
N GLY A 51 -4.39 2.54 5.84
CA GLY A 51 -3.64 1.71 6.78
C GLY A 51 -4.51 1.05 7.85
N GLN A 52 -5.77 0.78 7.56
CA GLN A 52 -6.72 0.27 8.56
C GLN A 52 -6.71 -1.25 8.71
N VAL A 53 -6.34 -1.97 7.66
CA VAL A 53 -6.50 -3.43 7.60
C VAL A 53 -5.16 -4.10 7.90
N TRP A 54 -5.08 -4.85 8.99
CA TRP A 54 -3.82 -5.45 9.44
C TRP A 54 -3.58 -6.85 8.88
N SER A 55 -4.64 -7.60 8.55
CA SER A 55 -4.56 -8.97 8.02
C SER A 55 -4.50 -8.97 6.50
N LEU A 56 -3.58 -9.75 5.94
CA LEU A 56 -3.47 -9.91 4.49
C LEU A 56 -4.65 -10.71 3.93
N GLU A 57 -5.14 -11.68 4.70
CA GLU A 57 -6.35 -12.45 4.41
C GLU A 57 -7.58 -11.53 4.33
N GLU A 58 -7.73 -10.62 5.30
CA GLU A 58 -8.82 -9.64 5.30
C GLU A 58 -8.72 -8.69 4.11
N ALA A 59 -7.51 -8.18 3.81
CA ALA A 59 -7.29 -7.33 2.64
C ALA A 59 -7.67 -8.03 1.33
N VAL A 60 -7.34 -9.33 1.18
CA VAL A 60 -7.74 -10.15 0.03
C VAL A 60 -9.25 -10.27 -0.07
N ARG A 61 -9.95 -10.55 1.03
CA ARG A 61 -11.42 -10.65 1.06
C ARG A 61 -12.09 -9.34 0.68
N ILE A 62 -11.64 -8.24 1.27
CA ILE A 62 -12.15 -6.90 0.96
C ILE A 62 -11.97 -6.61 -0.53
N MET A 63 -10.79 -6.87 -1.09
CA MET A 63 -10.54 -6.64 -2.51
C MET A 63 -11.44 -7.49 -3.41
N ALA A 64 -11.62 -8.77 -3.09
CA ALA A 64 -12.52 -9.64 -3.86
C ALA A 64 -13.97 -9.13 -3.82
N ASP A 65 -14.45 -8.69 -2.66
CA ASP A 65 -15.82 -8.21 -2.52
C ASP A 65 -16.05 -6.87 -3.23
N ILE A 66 -15.23 -5.86 -2.92
CA ILE A 66 -15.52 -4.50 -3.39
C ILE A 66 -15.14 -4.28 -4.85
N GLN A 67 -14.18 -5.05 -5.38
CA GLN A 67 -13.71 -4.90 -6.75
C GLN A 67 -14.36 -5.87 -7.73
N LEU A 68 -14.64 -7.09 -7.28
CA LEU A 68 -15.16 -8.15 -8.14
C LEU A 68 -16.57 -8.60 -7.76
N GLY A 69 -17.09 -8.21 -6.59
CA GLY A 69 -18.37 -8.71 -6.07
C GLY A 69 -18.31 -10.18 -5.67
N VAL A 70 -17.11 -10.72 -5.41
CA VAL A 70 -16.90 -12.14 -5.14
C VAL A 70 -16.65 -12.37 -3.66
N GLN A 71 -17.38 -13.33 -3.09
CA GLN A 71 -17.13 -13.84 -1.75
C GLN A 71 -16.26 -15.08 -1.84
N LEU A 72 -14.99 -14.95 -1.44
CA LEU A 72 -14.03 -16.05 -1.47
C LEU A 72 -14.23 -16.97 -0.26
N LYS A 73 -14.10 -18.28 -0.50
CA LYS A 73 -14.01 -19.29 0.55
C LYS A 73 -12.64 -19.23 1.24
N ASP A 74 -12.56 -19.82 2.42
CA ASP A 74 -11.35 -19.74 3.24
C ASP A 74 -10.12 -20.40 2.59
N ASP A 75 -10.32 -21.49 1.87
CA ASP A 75 -9.28 -22.17 1.10
C ASP A 75 -8.77 -21.33 -0.07
N GLU A 76 -9.66 -20.64 -0.78
CA GLU A 76 -9.30 -19.72 -1.86
C GLU A 76 -8.48 -18.53 -1.33
N VAL A 77 -8.91 -17.94 -0.20
CA VAL A 77 -8.16 -16.85 0.46
C VAL A 77 -6.79 -17.34 0.90
N ARG A 78 -6.70 -18.52 1.54
CA ARG A 78 -5.41 -19.10 1.93
C ARG A 78 -4.48 -19.32 0.74
N ALA A 79 -5.01 -19.81 -0.38
CA ALA A 79 -4.21 -20.04 -1.60
C ALA A 79 -3.68 -18.72 -2.18
N ILE A 80 -4.50 -17.68 -2.26
CA ILE A 80 -4.09 -16.35 -2.73
C ILE A 80 -3.03 -15.76 -1.79
N VAL A 81 -3.27 -15.82 -0.48
CA VAL A 81 -2.31 -15.31 0.51
C VAL A 81 -0.99 -16.06 0.42
N ALA A 82 -1.00 -17.39 0.27
CA ALA A 82 0.22 -18.17 0.07
C ALA A 82 1.00 -17.71 -1.18
N PHE A 83 0.30 -17.46 -2.29
CA PHE A 83 0.91 -16.88 -3.49
C PHE A 83 1.49 -15.48 -3.20
N LEU A 84 0.77 -14.59 -2.53
CA LEU A 84 1.25 -13.24 -2.19
C LEU A 84 2.51 -13.27 -1.32
N LYS A 85 2.61 -14.22 -0.39
CA LYS A 85 3.80 -14.44 0.44
C LYS A 85 5.01 -14.91 -0.39
N SER A 86 4.80 -15.64 -1.47
CA SER A 86 5.87 -16.00 -2.41
C SER A 86 6.43 -14.80 -3.20
N LEU A 87 5.78 -13.64 -3.18
CA LEU A 87 6.25 -12.42 -3.85
C LEU A 87 7.29 -11.64 -3.02
N ASN A 88 7.72 -12.18 -1.88
CA ASN A 88 8.79 -11.61 -1.08
C ASN A 88 10.15 -11.81 -1.76
N GLY A 89 10.88 -10.71 -1.94
CA GLY A 89 12.26 -10.72 -2.36
C GLY A 89 13.24 -10.74 -1.20
N GLU A 90 14.50 -10.99 -1.53
CA GLU A 90 15.63 -10.77 -0.63
C GLU A 90 16.09 -9.32 -0.73
N ILE A 91 16.39 -8.70 0.42
CA ILE A 91 17.00 -7.38 0.45
C ILE A 91 18.47 -7.54 0.05
N PRO A 92 18.97 -6.82 -0.96
CA PRO A 92 20.37 -6.91 -1.35
C PRO A 92 21.31 -6.61 -0.18
N LYS A 93 22.34 -7.44 0.02
CA LYS A 93 23.26 -7.32 1.18
C LYS A 93 23.90 -5.94 1.31
N HIS A 94 24.23 -5.30 0.19
CA HIS A 94 24.79 -3.95 0.18
C HIS A 94 23.81 -2.89 0.70
N ALA A 95 22.50 -3.08 0.51
CA ALA A 95 21.47 -2.18 1.02
C ALA A 95 21.25 -2.30 2.53
N LEU A 96 21.72 -3.39 3.15
CA LEU A 96 21.70 -3.59 4.61
C LEU A 96 22.95 -3.00 5.30
N THR A 97 23.95 -2.58 4.53
CA THR A 97 25.17 -2.01 5.10
C THR A 97 24.91 -0.56 5.46
N LEU A 98 25.04 -0.21 6.75
CA LEU A 98 24.87 1.17 7.20
C LEU A 98 25.97 2.06 6.59
N PRO A 99 25.61 3.18 5.95
CA PRO A 99 26.60 4.10 5.42
C PRO A 99 27.29 4.86 6.55
N VAL A 100 28.59 5.12 6.39
CA VAL A 100 29.31 6.07 7.24
C VAL A 100 29.05 7.47 6.68
N LEU A 101 28.27 8.26 7.42
CA LEU A 101 28.03 9.65 7.05
C LEU A 101 29.24 10.53 7.44
N PRO A 102 29.66 11.49 6.60
CA PRO A 102 30.75 12.38 6.95
C PRO A 102 30.37 13.33 8.09
N PRO A 103 31.34 13.78 8.91
CA PRO A 103 31.07 14.77 9.95
C PRO A 103 30.67 16.12 9.34
N SER A 104 29.80 16.85 10.02
CA SER A 104 29.49 18.24 9.71
C SER A 104 30.74 19.12 9.82
N THR A 105 30.78 20.20 9.04
CA THR A 105 31.85 21.20 9.04
C THR A 105 31.36 22.52 9.65
N GLU A 106 32.25 23.49 9.83
CA GLU A 106 31.88 24.84 10.29
C GLU A 106 30.85 25.55 9.37
N LYS A 107 30.84 25.18 8.08
CA LYS A 107 29.91 25.73 7.08
C LYS A 107 28.60 24.95 6.97
N THR A 108 28.48 23.80 7.63
CA THR A 108 27.27 22.99 7.59
C THR A 108 26.18 23.67 8.42
N PRO A 109 24.98 23.92 7.84
CA PRO A 109 23.87 24.50 8.61
C PRO A 109 23.59 23.69 9.88
N LYS A 110 23.37 24.39 10.99
CA LYS A 110 23.05 23.76 12.28
C LYS A 110 21.59 23.29 12.27
N PRO A 111 21.25 22.20 13.00
CA PRO A 111 19.86 21.82 13.20
C PRO A 111 19.04 22.98 13.79
N SER A 112 17.85 23.22 13.23
CA SER A 112 16.84 24.11 13.85
C SER A 112 15.78 23.26 14.55
N PHE A 113 15.22 23.79 15.63
CA PHE A 113 14.19 23.12 16.45
C PHE A 113 12.89 23.93 16.50
N ASP A 114 12.62 24.73 15.47
CA ASP A 114 11.37 25.49 15.32
C ASP A 114 10.15 24.57 15.13
#